data_AF-A0A1Z4QTZ4-F1
#
_entry.id   AF-A0A1Z4QTZ4-F1
#
_cell.length_a   1.000
_cell.length_b   1.000
_cell.length_c   1.000
_cell.angle_alpha   90.00
_cell.angle_beta   90.00
_cell.angle_gamma   90.00
#
_symmetry.space_group_name_H-M   'P 1'
#
loop_
_entity.id
_entity.type
_entity.pdbx_description
1 polymer ?
#
loop_
_entity_poly.entity_id
_entity_poly.type
_entity_poly.pdbx_seq_one_letter_code
_entity_poly.pdbx_strand_id
1 'polypeptide(L)' 'MFISESDRRGIALDKWTDSTQAEILGAVTTGNVWQFGRLNRQKQSIEQAINLYRVTEELEVVVRTLLAALMN' A
#
# COMPACT_ATOMS: atom_id res chain seq x y z
N MET A 1 2.14 20.93 -0.64
CA MET A 1 2.24 19.47 -0.48
C MET A 1 0.99 18.86 -1.09
N PHE A 2 1.10 18.20 -2.25
CA PHE A 2 -0.03 17.52 -2.89
C PHE A 2 -0.04 16.07 -2.41
N ILE A 3 -1.09 15.66 -1.73
CA ILE A 3 -1.30 14.28 -1.26
C ILE A 3 -2.12 13.58 -2.34
N SER A 4 -1.62 12.46 -2.88
CA SER A 4 -2.36 11.71 -3.90
C SER A 4 -3.56 10.99 -3.28
N GLU A 5 -4.54 10.60 -4.10
CA GLU A 5 -5.74 9.90 -3.61
C GLU A 5 -5.40 8.54 -2.98
N SER A 6 -4.37 7.86 -3.51
CA SER A 6 -3.80 6.64 -2.92
C SER A 6 -3.26 6.90 -1.52
N ASP A 7 -2.65 8.08 -1.30
CA ASP A 7 -2.09 8.42 -0.01
C ASP A 7 -3.20 8.72 1.02
N ARG A 8 -4.29 9.37 0.60
CA ARG A 8 -5.46 9.61 1.47
C ARG A 8 -6.06 8.31 1.98
N ARG A 9 -6.16 7.29 1.12
CA ARG A 9 -6.70 5.97 1.49
C ARG A 9 -5.82 5.25 2.51
N GLY A 10 -4.50 5.33 2.37
CA GLY A 10 -3.57 4.75 3.36
C GLY A 10 -3.70 5.41 4.74
N ILE A 11 -3.83 6.74 4.79
CA ILE A 11 -4.04 7.48 6.05
C ILE A 11 -5.42 7.17 6.66
N ALA A 12 -6.47 7.01 5.83
CA ALA A 12 -7.79 6.63 6.32
C ALA A 12 -7.78 5.22 6.95
N LEU A 13 -7.07 4.26 6.34
CA LEU A 13 -6.89 2.92 6.89
C LEU A 13 -6.18 2.95 8.25
N ASP A 14 -5.16 3.81 8.38
CA ASP A 14 -4.43 4.01 9.64
C ASP A 14 -5.35 4.39 10.81
N LYS A 15 -6.37 5.20 10.54
CA LYS A 15 -7.37 5.66 11.53
C LYS A 15 -8.40 4.59 11.89
N TRP A 16 -8.55 3.55 11.09
CA TRP A 16 -9.58 2.53 11.26
C TRP A 16 -9.03 1.21 11.81
N THR A 17 -7.71 1.05 11.87
CA THR A 17 -7.06 -0.17 12.38
C THR A 17 -6.55 0.03 13.81
N ASP A 18 -6.73 -0.99 14.65
CA ASP A 18 -6.10 -1.08 15.98
C ASP A 18 -4.64 -1.57 15.92
N SER A 19 -4.10 -1.77 14.71
CA SER A 19 -2.70 -2.18 14.53
C SER A 19 -1.78 -1.17 15.20
N THR A 20 -0.75 -1.66 15.90
CA THR A 20 0.31 -0.86 16.53
C THR A 20 1.60 -0.84 15.71
N GLN A 21 1.58 -1.47 14.53
CA GLN A 21 2.75 -1.62 13.67
C GLN A 21 3.25 -0.24 13.21
N ALA A 22 4.56 -0.01 13.23
CA ALA A 22 5.14 1.30 12.90
C ALA A 22 4.96 1.67 11.42
N GLU A 23 4.82 0.65 10.57
CA GLU A 23 4.62 0.78 9.13
C GLU A 23 3.44 -0.10 8.72
N ILE A 24 2.62 0.41 7.80
CA ILE A 24 1.54 -0.35 7.18
C ILE A 24 1.87 -0.51 5.70
N LEU A 25 1.92 -1.76 5.25
CA LEU A 25 2.01 -2.09 3.83
C LEU A 25 0.59 -2.25 3.28
N GLY A 26 0.36 -1.65 2.12
CA GLY A 26 -0.92 -1.72 1.46
C GLY A 26 -0.80 -1.57 -0.04
N ALA A 27 -1.91 -1.84 -0.71
CA ALA A 27 -2.04 -1.57 -2.12
C ALA A 27 -3.36 -0.85 -2.39
N VAL A 28 -3.33 0.15 -3.25
CA VAL A 28 -4.51 0.84 -3.74
C VAL A 28 -4.72 0.44 -5.20
N THR A 29 -5.91 -0.03 -5.52
CA THR A 29 -6.31 -0.31 -6.90
C THR A 29 -6.99 0.92 -7.51
N THR A 30 -6.46 1.42 -8.63
CA THR A 30 -7.06 2.48 -9.44
C THR A 30 -7.44 1.92 -10.82
N GLY A 31 -8.64 1.32 -10.90
CA GLY A 31 -9.08 0.62 -12.11
C GLY A 31 -8.32 -0.70 -12.29
N ASN A 32 -7.50 -0.79 -13.34
CA ASN A 32 -6.83 -2.03 -13.75
C ASN A 32 -5.39 -2.16 -13.22
N VAL A 33 -4.97 -1.29 -12.30
CA VAL A 33 -3.60 -1.28 -11.77
C VAL A 33 -3.62 -1.32 -10.25
N TRP A 34 -2.76 -2.14 -9.67
CA TRP A 34 -2.38 -2.14 -8.27
C TRP A 34 -1.17 -1.25 -8.09
N GLN A 35 -1.30 -0.27 -7.19
CA GLN A 35 -0.21 0.56 -6.73
C GLN A 35 0.10 0.22 -5.28
N PHE A 36 1.30 -0.29 -5.02
CA PHE A 36 1.74 -0.62 -3.66
C PHE A 36 2.33 0.61 -2.98
N GLY A 37 2.15 0.69 -1.67
CA GLY A 37 2.71 1.75 -0.85
C GLY A 37 2.97 1.30 0.57
N ARG A 38 3.95 1.97 1.19
CA ARG A 38 4.27 1.84 2.60
C ARG A 38 3.92 3.12 3.30
N LEU A 39 3.00 3.06 4.26
CA LEU A 39 2.73 4.17 5.17
C LEU A 39 3.74 4.12 6.32
N ASN A 40 4.55 5.16 6.44
CA ASN A 40 5.31 5.43 7.66
C ASN A 40 4.47 6.29 8.60
N ARG A 41 4.01 5.72 9.72
CA ARG A 41 3.09 6.41 10.65
C ARG A 41 3.73 7.58 11.37
N GLN A 42 5.02 7.48 11.70
CA GLN A 42 5.73 8.54 12.41
C GLN A 42 5.85 9.80 11.56
N LYS A 43 6.09 9.63 10.26
CA LYS A 43 6.20 10.72 9.29
C LYS A 43 4.87 11.10 8.64
N GLN A 44 3.81 10.30 8.86
CA GLN A 44 2.52 10.41 8.17
C GLN A 44 2.71 10.53 6.64
N SER A 45 3.65 9.76 6.11
CA SER A 45 4.06 9.81 4.71
C SER A 45 3.92 8.44 4.05
N ILE A 46 3.52 8.43 2.79
CA ILE A 46 3.43 7.20 2.00
C ILE A 46 4.55 7.17 0.97
N GLU A 47 5.33 6.11 1.01
CA GLU A 47 6.33 5.79 0.00
C GLU A 47 5.70 4.82 -0.98
N GLN A 48 5.50 5.27 -2.22
CA GLN A 48 4.90 4.47 -3.28
C GLN A 48 5.97 3.57 -3.90
N ALA A 49 5.67 2.29 -4.08
CA ALA A 49 6.52 1.40 -4.87
C ALA A 49 6.44 1.84 -6.34
N ILE A 50 7.60 1.88 -7.01
CA ILE A 50 7.71 2.28 -8.42
C ILE A 50 6.99 1.27 -9.35
N ASN A 51 6.74 0.06 -8.88
CA ASN A 51 6.13 -1.01 -9.67
C ASN A 51 4.60 -0.93 -9.64
N LEU A 52 4.02 -0.78 -10.83
CA LEU A 52 2.59 -0.80 -11.09
C LEU A 52 2.22 -2.16 -11.71
N TYR A 53 1.31 -2.90 -11.08
CA TYR A 53 0.94 -4.26 -11.53
C TYR A 53 -0.47 -4.27 -12.10
N ARG A 54 -0.70 -4.92 -13.25
CA ARG A 54 -2.04 -5.00 -13.86
C ARG A 54 -2.91 -6.04 -13.16
N VAL A 55 -4.17 -5.68 -12.89
CA VAL A 55 -5.12 -6.41 -12.03
C VAL A 55 -5.43 -7.84 -12.48
N THR A 56 -5.47 -8.10 -13.79
CA THR A 56 -5.97 -9.39 -14.32
C THR A 56 -4.89 -10.37 -14.74
N GLU A 57 -3.66 -9.92 -15.01
CA GLU A 57 -2.61 -10.78 -15.57
C GLU A 57 -1.62 -11.29 -14.51
N GLU A 58 -1.53 -10.64 -13.34
CA GLU A 58 -0.42 -10.87 -12.39
C GLU A 58 -0.86 -10.98 -10.91
N LEU A 59 -2.09 -11.42 -10.64
CA LEU A 59 -2.59 -11.58 -9.27
C LEU A 59 -1.67 -12.46 -8.41
N GLU A 60 -1.08 -13.50 -8.99
CA GLU A 60 -0.13 -14.37 -8.29
C GLU A 60 1.12 -13.60 -7.81
N VAL A 61 1.68 -12.73 -8.67
CA VAL A 61 2.86 -11.92 -8.34
C VAL A 61 2.53 -10.95 -7.21
N VAL A 62 1.38 -10.28 -7.31
CA VAL A 62 0.85 -9.36 -6.28
C VAL A 62 0.73 -10.06 -4.92
N VAL A 63 0.09 -11.23 -4.88
CA VAL A 63 -0.11 -11.98 -3.64
C VAL A 63 1.24 -12.44 -3.06
N ARG A 64 2.18 -12.89 -3.91
CA ARG A 64 3.52 -13.29 -3.47
C ARG A 64 4.32 -12.14 -2.88
N THR A 65 4.26 -10.94 -3.47
CA THR A 65 4.93 -9.75 -2.93
C THR A 65 4.37 -9.36 -1.57
N LEU A 66 3.05 -9.40 -1.40
CA LEU A 66 2.40 -9.11 -0.11
C LEU A 66 2.79 -10.13 0.97
N LEU A 67 2.78 -11.43 0.64
CA LEU A 67 3.18 -12.48 1.57
C LEU A 67 4.66 -12.38 1.96
N ALA A 68 5.55 -12.11 1.00
CA ALA A 68 6.97 -11.92 1.28
C ALA A 68 7.21 -10.77 2.28
N ALA A 69 6.44 -9.69 2.16
CA ALA A 69 6.58 -8.54 3.04
C ALA A 69 5.97 -8.73 4.44
N LEU A 70 5.15 -9.78 4.65
CA LEU A 70 4.62 -10.16 5.98
C LEU A 70 5.54 -11.15 6.73
N MET A 71 6.42 -11.86 6.02
CA MET A 71 7.29 -12.91 6.58
C MET A 71 8.69 -12.39 6.96
N ASN A 72 8.93 -11.09 6.85
CA ASN A 72 10.22 -10.43 7.05
C ASN A 72 10.10 -9.30 8.08
#